data_AF-W2Y1V1-F1
#
_entry.id   AF-W2Y1V1-F1
#
_cell.length_a   1.000
_cell.length_b   1.000
_cell.length_c   1.000
_cell.angle_alpha   90.00
_cell.angle_beta   90.00
_cell.angle_gamma   90.00
#
_symmetry.space_group_name_H-M   'P 1'
#
loop_
_entity.id
_entity.type
_entity.pdbx_description
1 polymer ?
#
loop_
_entity_poly.entity_id
_entity_poly.type
_entity_poly.pdbx_seq_one_letter_code
_entity_poly.pdbx_strand_id
1 'polypeptide(L)'
;MENWRRVDGVVHKRVMLSLSALALGGCGIWCTHFTGMTALKLEFEDGTSLEMDFELGLTILSFIFAVLGVLIGLKIASMDPYFLEMEAARRKEMLAANLKNMKMSAVVNRNAVTRRIKIIALFSRLWLIMLGGAFAALGVLGMHYLGMMAQRTNATMELNAGIVTLSVFIAFFTANAAFWILFRALTFMPDSELLRLGSALIMGIAVCATHYCGMGAASYKLSAENFSGSTRFIINRSEAAIVASHGALLTCYWLASFSVVRSVRIAEMSATATTIREGVSRHDKSKSRKNSNQRIHVG
;
A
#
# COMPACT_ATOMS: atom_id res chain seq x y z
N MET A 1 -4.06 -4.00 6.92
CA MET A 1 -4.84 -3.22 5.92
C MET A 1 -6.31 -3.69 5.79
N GLU A 2 -6.96 -4.29 6.78
CA GLU A 2 -8.40 -4.66 6.67
C GLU A 2 -9.34 -3.64 7.33
N ASN A 3 -8.88 -2.97 8.39
CA ASN A 3 -9.71 -2.05 9.16
C ASN A 3 -10.18 -0.82 8.37
N TRP A 4 -9.48 -0.40 7.31
CA TRP A 4 -9.93 0.74 6.48
C TRP A 4 -11.24 0.45 5.73
N ARG A 5 -11.54 -0.82 5.43
CA ARG A 5 -12.80 -1.27 4.81
C ARG A 5 -13.95 -1.38 5.82
N ARG A 6 -13.65 -1.31 7.12
CA ARG A 6 -14.61 -1.51 8.23
C ARG A 6 -14.91 -0.22 9.01
N VAL A 7 -14.27 0.91 8.66
CA VAL A 7 -14.32 2.14 9.45
C VAL A 7 -14.94 3.28 8.65
N ASP A 8 -16.00 3.87 9.18
CA ASP A 8 -16.88 4.81 8.46
C ASP A 8 -16.35 6.27 8.40
N GLY A 9 -15.23 6.58 9.05
CA GLY A 9 -14.67 7.93 9.09
C GLY A 9 -13.85 8.32 7.85
N VAL A 10 -14.24 9.41 7.16
CA VAL A 10 -13.51 9.97 6.00
C VAL A 10 -12.06 10.33 6.33
N VAL A 11 -11.83 10.95 7.50
CA VAL A 11 -10.49 11.28 8.01
C VAL A 11 -9.66 10.02 8.18
N HIS A 12 -10.27 8.97 8.74
CA HIS A 12 -9.60 7.72 9.01
C HIS A 12 -9.14 7.02 7.72
N LYS A 13 -9.99 7.02 6.69
CA LYS A 13 -9.64 6.49 5.36
C LYS A 13 -8.46 7.24 4.75
N ARG A 14 -8.44 8.58 4.83
CA ARG A 14 -7.31 9.38 4.34
C ARG A 14 -6.01 9.03 5.08
N VAL A 15 -6.05 8.92 6.41
CA VAL A 15 -4.88 8.53 7.20
C VAL A 15 -4.36 7.15 6.80
N MET A 16 -5.24 6.15 6.64
CA MET A 16 -4.83 4.80 6.22
C MET A 16 -4.22 4.78 4.81
N LEU A 17 -4.77 5.56 3.87
CA LEU A 17 -4.20 5.69 2.52
C LEU A 17 -2.83 6.36 2.56
N SER A 18 -2.66 7.42 3.35
CA SER A 18 -1.37 8.09 3.53
C SER A 18 -0.32 7.17 4.15
N LEU A 19 -0.68 6.41 5.19
CA LEU A 19 0.23 5.42 5.79
C LEU A 19 0.61 4.31 4.81
N SER A 20 -0.34 3.87 3.97
CA SER A 20 -0.08 2.85 2.95
C SER A 20 0.84 3.39 1.85
N ALA A 21 0.67 4.65 1.45
CA ALA A 21 1.54 5.31 0.47
C ALA A 21 2.96 5.52 1.02
N LEU A 22 3.09 5.89 2.30
CA LEU A 22 4.39 6.01 2.95
C LEU A 22 5.10 4.65 3.04
N ALA A 23 4.38 3.59 3.40
CA ALA A 23 4.94 2.24 3.49
C ALA A 23 5.37 1.71 2.12
N LEU A 24 4.50 1.80 1.11
CA LEU A 24 4.79 1.29 -0.24
C LEU A 24 5.81 2.18 -0.98
N GLY A 25 5.58 3.50 -1.00
CA GLY A 25 6.40 4.47 -1.71
C GLY A 25 7.74 4.75 -1.01
N GLY A 26 7.71 5.02 0.29
CA GLY A 26 8.92 5.29 1.06
C GLY A 26 9.71 4.02 1.37
N CYS A 27 9.14 3.13 2.19
CA CYS A 27 9.87 1.96 2.69
C CYS A 27 10.10 0.89 1.63
N GLY A 28 9.13 0.67 0.73
CA GLY A 28 9.27 -0.30 -0.36
C GLY A 28 10.08 0.25 -1.52
N ILE A 29 9.52 1.22 -2.23
CA ILE A 29 10.05 1.71 -3.51
C ILE A 29 11.35 2.51 -3.29
N TRP A 30 11.32 3.57 -2.48
CA TRP A 30 12.49 4.45 -2.31
C TRP A 30 13.66 3.73 -1.63
N CYS A 31 13.43 3.04 -0.51
CA CYS A 31 14.52 2.37 0.20
C CYS A 31 15.18 1.26 -0.64
N THR A 32 14.43 0.48 -1.41
CA THR A 32 15.03 -0.57 -2.27
C THR A 32 15.98 -0.01 -3.32
N HIS A 33 15.75 1.20 -3.83
CA HIS A 33 16.68 1.82 -4.76
C HIS A 33 18.03 2.12 -4.09
N PHE A 34 18.04 2.87 -2.99
CA PHE A 34 19.29 3.25 -2.31
C PHE A 34 20.04 2.06 -1.71
N THR A 35 19.32 1.07 -1.17
CA THR A 35 19.96 -0.17 -0.71
C THR A 35 20.48 -1.00 -1.88
N GLY A 36 19.73 -1.09 -2.99
CA GLY A 36 20.16 -1.75 -4.22
C GLY A 36 21.45 -1.15 -4.79
N MET A 37 21.62 0.18 -4.70
CA MET A 37 22.82 0.88 -5.14
C MET A 37 24.10 0.50 -4.37
N THR A 38 23.98 -0.09 -3.17
CA THR A 38 25.15 -0.62 -2.44
C THR A 38 25.70 -1.90 -3.06
N ALA A 39 24.86 -2.66 -3.77
CA ALA A 39 25.28 -3.87 -4.46
C ALA A 39 26.04 -3.56 -5.77
N LEU A 40 25.88 -2.36 -6.31
CA LEU A 40 26.54 -1.96 -7.55
C LEU A 40 28.00 -1.57 -7.29
N LYS A 41 28.92 -2.43 -7.72
CA LYS A 41 30.35 -2.14 -7.76
C LYS A 41 30.77 -2.03 -9.22
N LEU A 42 31.11 -0.82 -9.65
CA LEU A 42 31.70 -0.59 -10.96
C LEU A 42 33.19 -0.37 -10.77
N GLU A 43 33.98 -1.20 -11.44
CA GLU A 43 35.44 -1.12 -11.49
C GLU A 43 35.82 -0.75 -12.93
N PHE A 44 36.68 0.25 -13.08
CA PHE A 44 37.24 0.62 -14.37
C PHE A 44 38.38 -0.34 -14.76
N GLU A 45 38.79 -0.32 -16.03
CA GLU A 45 39.88 -1.17 -16.55
C GLU A 45 41.23 -0.93 -15.84
N ASP A 46 41.41 0.22 -15.19
CA ASP A 46 42.57 0.57 -14.38
C ASP A 46 42.51 0.03 -12.94
N GLY A 47 41.45 -0.70 -12.58
CA GLY A 47 41.22 -1.28 -11.26
C GLY A 47 40.71 -0.28 -10.22
N THR A 48 40.41 0.97 -10.62
CA THR A 48 39.80 1.96 -9.72
C THR A 48 38.29 1.73 -9.62
N SER A 49 37.74 1.82 -8.40
CA SER A 49 36.31 1.68 -8.16
C SER A 49 35.61 3.04 -8.32
N LEU A 50 34.47 3.05 -9.01
CA LEU A 50 33.67 4.26 -9.14
C LEU A 50 32.91 4.51 -7.84
N GLU A 51 33.39 5.48 -7.07
CA GLU A 51 32.64 6.03 -5.95
C GLU A 51 31.39 6.76 -6.46
N MET A 52 30.26 6.51 -5.80
CA MET A 52 28.99 7.12 -6.15
C MET A 52 28.35 7.66 -4.89
N ASP A 53 28.32 8.97 -4.76
CA ASP A 53 27.63 9.64 -3.68
C ASP A 53 26.29 10.18 -4.17
N PHE A 54 25.48 10.72 -3.25
CA PHE A 54 24.16 11.24 -3.57
C PHE A 54 24.02 12.70 -3.18
N GLU A 55 23.43 13.48 -4.06
CA GLU A 55 22.97 14.82 -3.72
C GLU A 55 21.70 14.74 -2.86
N LEU A 56 21.71 15.42 -1.72
CA LEU A 56 20.59 15.42 -0.77
C LEU A 56 19.29 15.95 -1.38
N GLY A 57 19.34 17.02 -2.19
CA GLY A 57 18.16 17.67 -2.76
C GLY A 57 17.35 16.75 -3.67
N LEU A 58 18.02 16.14 -4.66
CA LEU A 58 17.40 15.19 -5.58
C LEU A 58 16.97 13.90 -4.87
N THR A 59 17.70 13.48 -3.83
CA THR A 59 17.35 12.32 -2.99
C THR A 59 16.04 12.53 -2.23
N ILE A 60 15.82 13.73 -1.66
CA ILE A 60 14.55 14.08 -1.03
C ILE A 60 13.43 14.21 -2.07
N LEU A 61 13.74 14.79 -3.24
CA LEU A 61 12.77 14.93 -4.31
C LEU A 61 12.29 13.57 -4.83
N SER A 62 13.19 12.60 -4.99
CA SER A 62 12.84 11.24 -5.41
C SER A 62 11.96 10.53 -4.38
N PHE A 63 12.19 10.76 -3.09
CA PHE A 63 11.31 10.28 -2.01
C PHE A 63 9.90 10.84 -2.14
N ILE A 64 9.79 12.15 -2.33
CA ILE A 64 8.49 12.84 -2.50
C ILE A 64 7.74 12.28 -3.71
N PHE A 65 8.43 12.10 -4.84
CA PHE A 65 7.85 11.51 -6.05
C PHE A 65 7.31 10.10 -5.82
N ALA A 66 8.05 9.24 -5.11
CA ALA A 66 7.59 7.90 -4.78
C ALA A 66 6.31 7.92 -3.94
N VAL A 67 6.31 8.69 -2.85
CA VAL A 67 5.17 8.74 -1.92
C VAL A 67 3.95 9.36 -2.58
N LEU A 68 4.12 10.46 -3.33
CA LEU A 68 3.01 11.14 -4.00
C LEU A 68 2.42 10.30 -5.13
N GLY A 69 3.26 9.69 -5.98
CA GLY A 69 2.79 8.85 -7.08
C GLY A 69 1.96 7.67 -6.58
N VAL A 70 2.44 6.98 -5.54
CA VAL A 70 1.69 5.89 -4.90
C VAL A 70 0.43 6.41 -4.20
N LEU A 71 0.48 7.56 -3.51
CA LEU A 71 -0.68 8.12 -2.83
C LEU A 71 -1.81 8.48 -3.81
N ILE A 72 -1.46 9.13 -4.92
CA ILE A 72 -2.41 9.48 -5.98
C ILE A 72 -2.96 8.20 -6.60
N GLY A 73 -2.10 7.22 -6.90
CA GLY A 73 -2.52 5.93 -7.44
C GLY A 73 -3.52 5.21 -6.53
N LEU A 74 -3.19 5.08 -5.24
CA LEU A 74 -4.08 4.46 -4.24
C LEU A 74 -5.39 5.23 -4.09
N LYS A 75 -5.34 6.57 -4.09
CA LYS A 75 -6.54 7.41 -3.98
C LYS A 75 -7.48 7.18 -5.17
N ILE A 76 -6.96 7.20 -6.40
CA ILE A 76 -7.73 6.95 -7.61
C ILE A 76 -8.33 5.54 -7.59
N ALA A 77 -7.52 4.52 -7.30
CA ALA A 77 -7.99 3.14 -7.28
C ALA A 77 -9.03 2.89 -6.17
N SER A 78 -8.95 3.62 -5.05
CA SER A 78 -9.94 3.54 -3.96
C SER A 78 -11.30 4.16 -4.30
N MET A 79 -11.40 4.95 -5.37
CA MET A 79 -12.65 5.57 -5.84
C MET A 79 -13.47 4.63 -6.76
N ASP A 80 -13.04 3.39 -6.93
CA ASP A 80 -13.75 2.42 -7.77
C ASP A 80 -15.19 2.18 -7.29
N PRO A 81 -16.21 2.27 -8.18
CA PRO A 81 -17.62 2.18 -7.79
C PRO A 81 -18.00 0.82 -7.20
N TYR A 82 -17.41 -0.28 -7.67
CA TYR A 82 -17.68 -1.60 -7.09
C TYR A 82 -17.11 -1.72 -5.68
N PHE A 83 -15.95 -1.12 -5.45
CA PHE A 83 -15.38 -1.01 -4.11
C PHE A 83 -16.33 -0.23 -3.17
N LEU A 84 -16.88 0.89 -3.63
CA LEU A 84 -17.83 1.71 -2.85
C LEU A 84 -19.18 1.02 -2.64
N GLU A 85 -19.74 0.36 -3.65
CA GLU A 85 -21.02 -0.36 -3.58
C GLU A 85 -20.96 -1.55 -2.63
N MET A 86 -19.90 -2.35 -2.68
CA MET A 86 -19.68 -3.45 -1.74
C MET A 86 -19.53 -2.93 -0.31
N GLU A 87 -18.82 -1.82 -0.12
CA GLU A 87 -18.66 -1.19 1.19
C GLU A 87 -20.01 -0.65 1.72
N ALA A 88 -20.84 -0.06 0.84
CA ALA A 88 -22.19 0.39 1.18
C ALA A 88 -23.16 -0.77 1.48
N ALA A 89 -23.11 -1.86 0.71
CA ALA A 89 -23.89 -3.07 0.95
C ALA A 89 -23.50 -3.72 2.29
N ARG A 90 -22.21 -3.82 2.58
CA ARG A 90 -21.70 -4.36 3.85
C ARG A 90 -22.08 -3.50 5.05
N ARG A 91 -22.09 -2.17 4.92
CA ARG A 91 -22.61 -1.25 5.95
C ARG A 91 -24.07 -1.53 6.26
N LYS A 92 -24.90 -1.65 5.22
CA LYS A 92 -26.32 -1.98 5.35
C LYS A 92 -26.52 -3.36 5.97
N GLU A 93 -25.70 -4.33 5.60
CA GLU A 93 -25.74 -5.67 6.16
C GLU A 93 -25.31 -5.70 7.63
N MET A 94 -24.30 -4.95 8.07
CA MET A 94 -23.95 -4.83 9.49
C MET A 94 -25.04 -4.14 10.33
N LEU A 95 -25.68 -3.11 9.77
CA LEU A 95 -26.85 -2.46 10.38
C LEU A 95 -28.06 -3.42 10.41
N ALA A 96 -28.24 -4.23 9.36
CA ALA A 96 -29.31 -5.22 9.24
C ALA A 96 -29.02 -6.54 9.98
N ALA A 97 -27.77 -6.87 10.29
CA ALA A 97 -27.39 -8.02 11.11
C ALA A 97 -27.79 -7.81 12.58
N ASN A 98 -28.05 -6.56 12.98
CA ASN A 98 -28.77 -6.23 14.21
C ASN A 98 -30.30 -6.41 14.08
N LEU A 99 -30.82 -6.59 12.86
CA LEU A 99 -32.23 -6.81 12.50
C LEU A 99 -32.41 -8.22 11.89
N LYS A 100 -32.25 -9.23 12.75
CA LYS A 100 -32.85 -10.58 12.73
C LYS A 100 -32.92 -11.35 11.39
N ASN A 101 -32.23 -12.49 11.37
CA ASN A 101 -32.54 -13.75 10.66
C ASN A 101 -33.53 -13.66 9.49
N MET A 102 -33.02 -13.55 8.26
CA MET A 102 -33.82 -13.90 7.08
C MET A 102 -33.26 -15.11 6.33
N LYS A 103 -34.01 -16.20 6.51
CA LYS A 103 -34.29 -17.37 5.66
C LYS A 103 -33.17 -17.96 4.79
N MET A 104 -32.69 -19.08 5.34
CA MET A 104 -31.84 -20.09 4.72
C MET A 104 -32.67 -21.09 3.89
N SER A 105 -33.14 -20.71 2.70
CA SER A 105 -33.73 -21.70 1.76
C SER A 105 -33.71 -21.23 0.31
N ALA A 106 -32.54 -21.34 -0.35
CA ALA A 106 -32.39 -21.47 -1.83
C ALA A 106 -30.89 -21.68 -2.22
N VAL A 107 -30.20 -22.66 -1.63
CA VAL A 107 -28.74 -22.86 -1.77
C VAL A 107 -28.39 -24.13 -2.56
N VAL A 108 -28.86 -24.26 -3.81
CA VAL A 108 -28.35 -25.35 -4.68
C VAL A 108 -27.94 -24.88 -6.10
N ASN A 109 -28.20 -23.63 -6.52
CA ASN A 109 -27.60 -23.11 -7.77
C ASN A 109 -27.19 -21.63 -7.72
N ARG A 110 -27.00 -21.06 -6.52
CA ARG A 110 -26.47 -19.68 -6.37
C ARG A 110 -24.98 -19.61 -6.64
N ASN A 111 -24.20 -20.65 -6.30
CA ASN A 111 -22.74 -20.57 -6.33
C ASN A 111 -22.18 -20.43 -7.75
N ALA A 112 -22.73 -21.16 -8.74
CA ALA A 112 -22.26 -21.06 -10.13
C ALA A 112 -22.63 -19.71 -10.77
N VAL A 113 -23.86 -19.25 -10.59
CA VAL A 113 -24.33 -17.94 -11.09
C VAL A 113 -23.60 -16.79 -10.39
N THR A 114 -23.42 -16.88 -9.08
CA THR A 114 -22.65 -15.89 -8.30
C THR A 114 -21.20 -15.86 -8.74
N ARG A 115 -20.57 -17.01 -9.03
CA ARG A 115 -19.19 -17.08 -9.53
C ARG A 115 -19.07 -16.44 -10.92
N ARG A 116 -20.03 -16.67 -11.81
CA ARG A 116 -20.09 -16.02 -13.14
C ARG A 116 -20.25 -14.50 -13.03
N ILE A 117 -21.16 -14.03 -12.17
CA ILE A 117 -21.36 -12.59 -11.91
C ILE A 117 -20.09 -11.98 -11.31
N LYS A 118 -19.43 -12.67 -10.36
CA LYS A 118 -18.15 -12.22 -9.77
C LYS A 118 -17.04 -12.10 -10.80
N ILE A 119 -16.94 -13.02 -11.76
CA ILE A 119 -15.93 -12.97 -12.83
C ILE A 119 -16.19 -11.79 -13.77
N ILE A 120 -17.44 -11.57 -14.18
CA ILE A 120 -17.79 -10.43 -15.05
C ILE A 120 -17.53 -9.11 -14.32
N ALA A 121 -17.86 -9.03 -13.03
CA ALA A 121 -17.58 -7.87 -12.18
C ALA A 121 -16.09 -7.68 -11.86
N LEU A 122 -15.26 -8.72 -12.03
CA LEU A 122 -13.81 -8.68 -11.87
C LEU A 122 -13.13 -7.88 -13.00
N PHE A 123 -13.74 -7.87 -14.20
CA PHE A 123 -13.19 -7.22 -15.39
C PHE A 123 -14.01 -6.00 -15.87
N SER A 124 -15.08 -5.64 -15.17
CA SER A 124 -15.89 -4.47 -15.49
C SER A 124 -15.26 -3.18 -14.95
N ARG A 125 -15.22 -2.12 -15.78
CA ARG A 125 -14.80 -0.74 -15.41
C ARG A 125 -13.39 -0.65 -14.80
N LEU A 126 -12.41 -1.38 -15.34
CA LEU A 126 -11.02 -1.37 -14.86
C LEU A 126 -10.27 -0.04 -15.01
N TRP A 127 -10.81 0.91 -15.77
CA TRP A 127 -10.10 2.14 -16.13
C TRP A 127 -9.60 2.96 -14.92
N LEU A 128 -10.35 3.00 -13.81
CA LEU A 128 -9.91 3.67 -12.56
C LEU A 128 -8.73 2.95 -11.91
N ILE A 129 -8.77 1.62 -11.89
CA ILE A 129 -7.67 0.80 -11.36
C ILE A 129 -6.45 0.96 -12.26
N MET A 130 -6.66 0.98 -13.58
CA MET A 130 -5.60 1.20 -14.55
C MET A 130 -4.98 2.59 -14.41
N LEU A 131 -5.80 3.62 -14.21
CA LEU A 131 -5.35 4.98 -13.95
C LEU A 131 -4.55 5.03 -12.63
N GLY A 132 -5.05 4.39 -11.58
CA GLY A 132 -4.36 4.32 -10.29
C GLY A 132 -3.01 3.60 -10.38
N GLY A 133 -2.96 2.46 -11.08
CA GLY A 133 -1.74 1.70 -11.35
C GLY A 133 -0.75 2.49 -12.20
N ALA A 134 -1.23 3.25 -13.20
CA ALA A 134 -0.40 4.13 -14.01
C ALA A 134 0.29 5.23 -13.18
N PHE A 135 -0.43 5.90 -12.29
CA PHE A 135 0.15 6.90 -11.39
C PHE A 135 1.16 6.30 -10.40
N ALA A 136 0.87 5.09 -9.90
CA ALA A 136 1.84 4.36 -9.08
C ALA A 136 3.11 4.01 -9.87
N ALA A 137 2.98 3.52 -11.10
CA ALA A 137 4.10 3.25 -12.00
C ALA A 137 4.91 4.52 -12.29
N LEU A 138 4.25 5.65 -12.53
CA LEU A 138 4.92 6.95 -12.68
C LEU A 138 5.69 7.35 -11.42
N GLY A 139 5.15 7.07 -10.23
CA GLY A 139 5.86 7.28 -8.97
C GLY A 139 7.13 6.42 -8.85
N VAL A 140 7.04 5.13 -9.24
CA VAL A 140 8.18 4.20 -9.24
C VAL A 140 9.26 4.65 -10.23
N LEU A 141 8.87 4.93 -11.47
CA LEU A 141 9.79 5.37 -12.54
C LEU A 141 10.40 6.73 -12.20
N GLY A 142 9.57 7.69 -11.77
CA GLY A 142 10.01 9.03 -11.38
C GLY A 142 11.02 8.96 -10.24
N MET A 143 10.74 8.20 -9.17
CA MET A 143 11.72 7.98 -8.11
C MET A 143 12.99 7.33 -8.63
N HIS A 144 12.90 6.28 -9.44
CA HIS A 144 14.06 5.54 -9.91
C HIS A 144 15.01 6.41 -10.74
N TYR A 145 14.49 7.13 -11.72
CA TYR A 145 15.30 8.00 -12.57
C TYR A 145 15.78 9.25 -11.84
N LEU A 146 14.96 9.86 -10.97
CA LEU A 146 15.44 10.96 -10.11
C LEU A 146 16.51 10.49 -9.12
N GLY A 147 16.41 9.26 -8.63
CA GLY A 147 17.41 8.62 -7.77
C GLY A 147 18.74 8.42 -8.51
N MET A 148 18.70 7.96 -9.77
CA MET A 148 19.89 7.90 -10.61
C MET A 148 20.47 9.28 -10.93
N MET A 149 19.62 10.28 -11.18
CA MET A 149 20.09 11.67 -11.36
C MET A 149 20.69 12.28 -10.10
N ALA A 150 20.32 11.78 -8.91
CA ALA A 150 20.91 12.21 -7.65
C ALA A 150 22.35 11.71 -7.48
N GLN A 151 22.79 10.72 -8.27
CA GLN A 151 24.14 10.19 -8.20
C GLN A 151 25.17 11.24 -8.63
N ARG A 152 26.17 11.44 -7.77
CA ARG A 152 27.34 12.28 -8.02
C ARG A 152 28.56 11.36 -8.08
N THR A 153 29.14 11.27 -9.26
CA THR A 153 30.23 10.35 -9.61
C THR A 153 31.16 11.06 -10.59
N ASN A 154 32.41 10.58 -10.73
CA ASN A 154 33.36 11.11 -11.73
C ASN A 154 33.15 10.50 -13.13
N ALA A 155 31.95 9.98 -13.40
CA ALA A 155 31.55 9.44 -14.69
C ALA A 155 30.29 10.13 -15.21
N THR A 156 30.21 10.30 -16.52
CA THR A 156 28.98 10.66 -17.22
C THR A 156 28.08 9.43 -17.36
N MET A 157 26.81 9.57 -16.99
CA MET A 157 25.81 8.51 -17.11
C MET A 157 25.02 8.70 -18.42
N GLU A 158 25.14 7.74 -19.34
CA GLU A 158 24.34 7.66 -20.56
C GLU A 158 23.23 6.62 -20.39
N LEU A 159 22.00 6.97 -20.79
CA LEU A 159 20.84 6.08 -20.70
C LEU A 159 20.47 5.53 -22.08
N ASN A 160 20.36 4.21 -22.20
CA ASN A 160 19.84 3.58 -23.41
C ASN A 160 18.30 3.69 -23.43
N ALA A 161 17.78 4.51 -24.37
CA ALA A 161 16.35 4.76 -24.51
C ALA A 161 15.51 3.49 -24.73
N GLY A 162 16.06 2.45 -25.36
CA GLY A 162 15.37 1.18 -25.58
C GLY A 162 15.09 0.43 -24.28
N ILE A 163 16.11 0.31 -23.42
CA ILE A 163 15.98 -0.38 -22.12
C ILE A 163 15.14 0.46 -21.14
N VAL A 164 15.26 1.79 -21.19
CA VAL A 164 14.38 2.70 -20.44
C VAL A 164 12.92 2.47 -20.82
N THR A 165 12.61 2.39 -22.12
CA THR A 165 11.24 2.14 -22.58
C THR A 165 10.73 0.78 -22.11
N LEU A 166 11.59 -0.25 -22.11
CA LEU A 166 11.25 -1.58 -21.58
C LEU A 166 10.93 -1.53 -20.07
N SER A 167 11.72 -0.80 -19.28
CA SER A 167 11.48 -0.65 -17.84
C SER A 167 10.13 0.03 -17.57
N VAL A 168 9.75 1.02 -18.39
CA VAL A 168 8.46 1.71 -18.32
C VAL A 168 7.31 0.75 -18.56
N PHE A 169 7.41 -0.12 -19.58
CA PHE A 169 6.40 -1.15 -19.83
C PHE A 169 6.29 -2.14 -18.68
N ILE A 170 7.42 -2.64 -18.16
CA ILE A 170 7.45 -3.56 -17.02
C ILE A 170 6.76 -2.91 -15.82
N ALA A 171 7.15 -1.69 -15.45
CA ALA A 171 6.58 -0.95 -14.33
C ALA A 171 5.06 -0.76 -14.51
N PHE A 172 4.61 -0.37 -15.71
CA PHE A 172 3.21 -0.18 -15.99
C PHE A 172 2.40 -1.47 -15.85
N PHE A 173 2.78 -2.56 -16.52
CA PHE A 173 2.00 -3.80 -16.49
C PHE A 173 1.98 -4.44 -15.10
N THR A 174 3.12 -4.46 -14.41
CA THR A 174 3.24 -5.07 -13.09
C THR A 174 2.53 -4.27 -12.00
N ALA A 175 2.60 -2.94 -12.01
CA ALA A 175 1.85 -2.08 -11.10
C ALA A 175 0.33 -2.24 -11.30
N ASN A 176 -0.13 -2.27 -12.55
CA ASN A 176 -1.53 -2.49 -12.87
C ASN A 176 -2.03 -3.87 -12.43
N ALA A 177 -1.23 -4.92 -12.60
CA ALA A 177 -1.55 -6.26 -12.12
C ALA A 177 -1.68 -6.29 -10.58
N ALA A 178 -0.74 -5.67 -9.86
CA ALA A 178 -0.79 -5.62 -8.40
C ALA A 178 -2.00 -4.81 -7.89
N PHE A 179 -2.30 -3.67 -8.52
CA PHE A 179 -3.46 -2.85 -8.17
C PHE A 179 -4.78 -3.58 -8.45
N TRP A 180 -4.85 -4.35 -9.54
CA TRP A 180 -6.00 -5.19 -9.82
C TRP A 180 -6.20 -6.25 -8.73
N ILE A 181 -5.15 -6.92 -8.26
CA ILE A 181 -5.28 -7.88 -7.16
C ILE A 181 -5.75 -7.18 -5.88
N LEU A 182 -5.13 -6.05 -5.54
CA LEU A 182 -5.37 -5.31 -4.29
C LEU A 182 -6.77 -4.72 -4.18
N PHE A 183 -7.26 -4.06 -5.24
CA PHE A 183 -8.53 -3.33 -5.21
C PHE A 183 -9.71 -4.13 -5.78
N ARG A 184 -9.45 -5.10 -6.67
CA ARG A 184 -10.53 -5.88 -7.31
C ARG A 184 -10.62 -7.29 -6.75
N ALA A 185 -9.56 -8.09 -6.86
CA ALA A 185 -9.63 -9.50 -6.49
C ALA A 185 -9.86 -9.69 -4.98
N LEU A 186 -9.16 -8.92 -4.13
CA LEU A 186 -9.35 -8.89 -2.69
C LEU A 186 -10.71 -8.32 -2.24
N THR A 187 -11.46 -7.65 -3.12
CA THR A 187 -12.81 -7.15 -2.79
C THR A 187 -13.84 -8.27 -2.84
N PHE A 188 -13.66 -9.26 -3.72
CA PHE A 188 -14.56 -10.41 -3.84
C PHE A 188 -14.16 -11.62 -2.98
N MET A 189 -12.88 -11.70 -2.60
CA MET A 189 -12.30 -12.76 -1.76
C MET A 189 -11.50 -12.15 -0.59
N PRO A 190 -12.16 -11.45 0.35
CA PRO A 190 -11.47 -10.71 1.40
C PRO A 190 -10.69 -11.60 2.37
N ASP A 191 -11.14 -12.84 2.60
CA ASP A 191 -10.55 -13.77 3.57
C ASP A 191 -9.35 -14.55 3.00
N SER A 192 -8.97 -14.30 1.74
CA SER A 192 -7.85 -15.00 1.10
C SER A 192 -6.51 -14.36 1.44
N GLU A 193 -5.83 -14.94 2.42
CA GLU A 193 -4.45 -14.57 2.81
C GLU A 193 -3.45 -14.78 1.66
N LEU A 194 -3.61 -15.85 0.89
CA LEU A 194 -2.78 -16.18 -0.27
C LEU A 194 -2.82 -15.08 -1.33
N LEU A 195 -3.99 -14.52 -1.61
CA LEU A 195 -4.15 -13.47 -2.60
C LEU A 195 -3.48 -12.17 -2.15
N ARG A 196 -3.47 -11.91 -0.84
CA ARG A 196 -2.77 -10.78 -0.22
C ARG A 196 -1.26 -10.94 -0.30
N LEU A 197 -0.75 -12.13 0.04
CA LEU A 197 0.67 -12.44 -0.10
C LEU A 197 1.11 -12.38 -1.57
N GLY A 198 0.30 -12.92 -2.48
CA GLY A 198 0.54 -12.85 -3.92
C GLY A 198 0.62 -11.41 -4.45
N SER A 199 -0.27 -10.52 -4.01
CA SER A 199 -0.21 -9.10 -4.35
C SER A 199 1.09 -8.44 -3.87
N ALA A 200 1.53 -8.75 -2.65
CA ALA A 200 2.76 -8.19 -2.09
C ALA A 200 4.00 -8.69 -2.84
N LEU A 201 4.05 -9.98 -3.17
CA LEU A 201 5.14 -10.57 -3.96
C LEU A 201 5.21 -9.98 -5.37
N ILE A 202 4.08 -9.86 -6.06
CA ILE A 202 4.03 -9.25 -7.41
C ILE A 202 4.50 -7.80 -7.35
N MET A 203 4.10 -7.03 -6.34
CA MET A 203 4.59 -5.66 -6.16
C MET A 203 6.10 -5.62 -5.87
N GLY A 204 6.62 -6.52 -5.04
CA GLY A 204 8.06 -6.61 -4.78
C GLY A 204 8.86 -6.95 -6.04
N ILE A 205 8.41 -7.95 -6.80
CA ILE A 205 9.01 -8.33 -8.09
C ILE A 205 8.97 -7.15 -9.07
N ALA A 206 7.86 -6.41 -9.13
CA ALA A 206 7.72 -5.24 -9.98
C ALA A 206 8.79 -4.17 -9.70
N VAL A 207 8.98 -3.84 -8.42
CA VAL A 207 9.94 -2.84 -7.97
C VAL A 207 11.37 -3.30 -8.27
N CYS A 208 11.71 -4.55 -7.94
CA CYS A 208 13.03 -5.12 -8.24
C CYS A 208 13.29 -5.18 -9.75
N ALA A 209 12.33 -5.63 -10.56
CA ALA A 209 12.48 -5.72 -12.01
C ALA A 209 12.71 -4.33 -12.63
N THR A 210 11.96 -3.32 -12.18
CA THR A 210 12.15 -1.94 -12.64
C THR A 210 13.53 -1.41 -12.22
N HIS A 211 13.96 -1.71 -10.99
CA HIS A 211 15.28 -1.31 -10.49
C HIS A 211 16.41 -1.91 -11.33
N TYR A 212 16.44 -3.23 -11.51
CA TYR A 212 17.50 -3.91 -12.27
C TYR A 212 17.47 -3.55 -13.76
N CYS A 213 16.28 -3.45 -14.35
CA CYS A 213 16.15 -3.06 -15.76
C CYS A 213 16.61 -1.61 -15.98
N GLY A 214 16.24 -0.69 -15.08
CA GLY A 214 16.67 0.70 -15.16
C GLY A 214 18.17 0.89 -14.91
N MET A 215 18.76 0.15 -13.97
CA MET A 215 20.21 0.10 -13.78
C MET A 215 20.94 -0.46 -15.01
N GLY A 216 20.39 -1.51 -15.62
CA GLY A 216 20.91 -2.08 -16.87
C GLY A 216 20.80 -1.14 -18.08
N ALA A 217 20.02 -0.05 -17.99
CA ALA A 217 19.95 0.97 -19.02
C ALA A 217 21.06 2.01 -18.91
N ALA A 218 21.74 2.11 -17.75
CA ALA A 218 22.76 3.10 -17.48
C ALA A 218 24.15 2.60 -17.87
N SER A 219 24.88 3.39 -18.65
CA SER A 219 26.29 3.18 -18.98
C SER A 219 27.11 4.34 -18.44
N TYR A 220 28.23 4.04 -17.78
CA TYR A 220 29.09 5.05 -17.15
C TYR A 220 30.38 5.20 -17.95
N LYS A 221 30.65 6.41 -18.44
CA LYS A 221 31.92 6.75 -19.11
C LYS A 221 32.71 7.72 -18.23
N LEU A 222 33.99 7.46 -18.03
CA LEU A 222 34.86 8.33 -17.22
C LEU A 222 34.82 9.76 -17.77
N SER A 223 34.58 10.74 -16.90
CA SER A 223 34.55 12.15 -17.25
C SER A 223 35.80 12.84 -16.74
N ALA A 224 36.38 13.74 -17.54
CA ALA A 224 37.44 14.63 -17.08
C ALA A 224 36.90 15.71 -16.11
N GLU A 225 35.59 15.99 -16.15
CA GLU A 225 34.93 16.92 -15.24
C GLU A 225 34.47 16.22 -13.96
N ASN A 226 34.98 16.68 -12.81
CA ASN A 226 34.63 16.16 -11.49
C ASN A 226 33.31 16.76 -10.98
N PHE A 227 32.19 16.06 -11.22
CA PHE A 227 30.88 16.47 -10.71
C PHE A 227 30.73 16.27 -9.19
N SER A 228 31.63 15.50 -8.56
CA SER A 228 31.66 15.26 -7.12
C SER A 228 31.70 16.56 -6.29
N GLY A 229 32.29 17.65 -6.81
CA GLY A 229 32.40 18.92 -6.07
C GLY A 229 31.28 19.96 -6.32
N SER A 230 30.33 19.71 -7.23
CA SER A 230 29.38 20.75 -7.69
C SER A 230 28.25 21.08 -6.71
N THR A 231 27.98 20.24 -5.71
CA THR A 231 26.82 20.39 -4.81
C THR A 231 27.23 20.50 -3.36
N ARG A 232 26.63 21.44 -2.62
CA ARG A 232 26.99 21.78 -1.22
C ARG A 232 26.63 20.71 -0.19
N PHE A 233 25.69 19.80 -0.50
CA PHE A 233 25.19 18.78 0.42
C PHE A 233 25.20 17.40 -0.23
N ILE A 234 26.23 16.62 0.07
CA ILE A 234 26.46 15.28 -0.45
C ILE A 234 26.33 14.29 0.70
N ILE A 235 25.63 13.19 0.45
CA ILE A 235 25.52 12.06 1.37
C ILE A 235 26.33 10.91 0.79
N ASN A 236 27.17 10.31 1.62
CA ASN A 236 27.92 9.13 1.22
C ASN A 236 26.97 7.97 0.90
N ARG A 237 27.33 7.13 -0.08
CA ARG A 237 26.56 5.93 -0.45
C ARG A 237 26.12 5.09 0.75
N SER A 238 27.06 4.81 1.65
CA SER A 238 26.84 3.93 2.79
C SER A 238 25.85 4.56 3.78
N GLU A 239 25.99 5.85 4.06
CA GLU A 239 25.08 6.60 4.92
C GLU A 239 23.66 6.64 4.34
N ALA A 240 23.51 6.93 3.04
CA ALA A 240 22.21 6.94 2.37
C ALA A 240 21.50 5.58 2.49
N ALA A 241 22.23 4.48 2.28
CA ALA A 241 21.70 3.13 2.39
C ALA A 241 21.36 2.73 3.83
N ILE A 242 22.18 3.14 4.81
CA ILE A 242 21.92 2.92 6.24
C ILE A 242 20.65 3.67 6.65
N VAL A 243 20.56 4.96 6.32
CA VAL A 243 19.38 5.80 6.63
C VAL A 243 18.13 5.22 5.98
N ALA A 244 18.20 4.81 4.72
CA ALA A 244 17.08 4.19 4.03
C ALA A 244 16.65 2.87 4.69
N SER A 245 17.58 1.97 4.99
CA SER A 245 17.29 0.66 5.59
C SER A 245 16.70 0.78 6.99
N HIS A 246 17.36 1.54 7.87
CA HIS A 246 16.92 1.70 9.26
C HIS A 246 15.62 2.50 9.32
N GLY A 247 15.48 3.54 8.49
CA GLY A 247 14.24 4.31 8.36
C GLY A 247 13.08 3.43 7.92
N ALA A 248 13.27 2.54 6.94
CA ALA A 248 12.25 1.58 6.51
C ALA A 248 11.86 0.61 7.64
N LEU A 249 12.84 0.02 8.32
CA LEU A 249 12.59 -0.93 9.41
C LEU A 249 11.83 -0.27 10.57
N LEU A 250 12.26 0.93 10.99
CA LEU A 250 11.59 1.69 12.05
C LEU A 250 10.16 2.06 11.65
N THR A 251 9.95 2.49 10.40
CA THR A 251 8.62 2.86 9.91
C THR A 251 7.71 1.63 9.82
N CYS A 252 8.20 0.50 9.30
CA CYS A 252 7.45 -0.75 9.26
C CYS A 252 7.11 -1.27 10.66
N TYR A 253 8.06 -1.22 11.59
CA TYR A 253 7.85 -1.59 12.99
C TYR A 253 6.81 -0.70 13.66
N TRP A 254 6.91 0.62 13.45
CA TRP A 254 5.94 1.59 13.96
C TRP A 254 4.54 1.35 13.40
N LEU A 255 4.41 1.10 12.09
CA LEU A 255 3.13 0.79 11.44
C LEU A 255 2.52 -0.52 11.95
N ALA A 256 3.33 -1.56 12.14
CA ALA A 256 2.89 -2.84 12.69
C ALA A 256 2.38 -2.67 14.13
N SER A 257 3.17 -1.98 14.96
CA SER A 257 2.83 -1.66 16.35
C SER A 257 1.54 -0.85 16.43
N PHE A 258 1.43 0.21 15.61
CA PHE A 258 0.23 1.03 15.52
C PHE A 258 -1.00 0.21 15.13
N SER A 259 -0.86 -0.70 14.17
CA SER A 259 -1.95 -1.58 13.74
C SER A 259 -2.40 -2.52 14.87
N VAL A 260 -1.46 -3.12 15.60
CA VAL A 260 -1.76 -4.04 16.71
C VAL A 260 -2.43 -3.29 17.86
N VAL A 261 -1.83 -2.21 18.35
CA VAL A 261 -2.38 -1.39 19.46
C VAL A 261 -3.80 -0.94 19.13
N ARG A 262 -4.03 -0.50 17.90
CA ARG A 262 -5.36 -0.09 17.47
C ARG A 262 -6.35 -1.25 17.43
N SER A 263 -5.96 -2.41 16.93
CA SER A 263 -6.83 -3.59 16.90
C SER A 263 -7.23 -4.04 18.31
N VAL A 264 -6.30 -4.01 19.26
CA VAL A 264 -6.56 -4.32 20.68
C VAL A 264 -7.53 -3.31 21.29
N ARG A 265 -7.28 -2.00 21.12
CA ARG A 265 -8.19 -0.97 21.65
C ARG A 265 -9.61 -1.09 21.10
N ILE A 266 -9.78 -1.42 19.82
CA ILE A 266 -11.11 -1.62 19.22
C ILE A 266 -11.80 -2.84 19.83
N ALA A 267 -11.06 -3.93 20.08
CA ALA A 267 -11.59 -5.12 20.74
C ALA A 267 -12.02 -4.82 22.19
N GLU A 268 -11.20 -4.10 22.94
CA GLU A 268 -11.50 -3.67 24.32
C GLU A 268 -12.74 -2.78 24.41
N MET A 269 -12.84 -1.76 23.54
CA MET A 269 -14.03 -0.90 23.49
C MET A 269 -15.29 -1.69 23.15
N SER A 270 -15.19 -2.66 22.24
CA SER A 270 -16.33 -3.51 21.85
C SER A 270 -16.78 -4.40 23.01
N ALA A 271 -15.83 -5.03 23.72
CA ALA A 271 -16.10 -5.86 24.90
C ALA A 271 -16.69 -5.06 26.07
N THR A 272 -16.22 -3.83 26.26
CA THR A 272 -16.75 -2.92 27.28
C THR A 272 -18.19 -2.52 26.95
N ALA A 273 -18.46 -2.17 25.68
CA ALA A 273 -19.80 -1.80 25.23
C ALA A 273 -20.82 -2.96 25.34
N THR A 274 -20.43 -4.20 25.02
CA THR A 274 -21.30 -5.37 25.21
C THR A 274 -21.61 -5.61 26.68
N THR A 275 -20.61 -5.48 27.56
CA THR A 275 -20.78 -5.66 29.01
C THR A 275 -21.75 -4.63 29.59
N ILE A 276 -21.61 -3.35 29.19
CA ILE A 276 -22.53 -2.28 29.58
C ILE A 276 -23.96 -2.58 29.09
N ARG A 277 -24.12 -2.99 27.82
CA ARG A 277 -25.43 -3.30 27.23
C ARG A 277 -26.13 -4.47 27.93
N GLU A 278 -25.40 -5.52 28.27
CA GLU A 278 -25.92 -6.64 29.04
C GLU A 278 -26.31 -6.23 30.46
N GLY A 279 -25.50 -5.39 31.12
CA GLY A 279 -25.79 -4.81 32.42
C GLY A 279 -27.09 -4.01 32.44
N VAL A 280 -27.29 -3.11 31.47
CA VAL A 280 -28.52 -2.32 31.31
C VAL A 280 -29.74 -3.23 31.06
N SER A 281 -29.62 -4.22 30.17
CA SER A 281 -30.72 -5.15 29.89
C SER A 281 -31.13 -5.98 31.11
N ARG A 282 -30.16 -6.42 31.92
CA ARG A 282 -30.43 -7.11 33.19
C ARG A 282 -31.12 -6.18 34.20
N HIS A 283 -30.69 -4.92 34.28
CA HIS A 283 -31.30 -3.93 35.16
C HIS A 283 -32.76 -3.64 34.77
N ASP A 284 -33.05 -3.45 33.49
CA ASP A 284 -34.42 -3.23 32.99
C ASP A 284 -35.33 -4.44 33.24
N LYS A 285 -34.84 -5.65 32.99
CA LYS A 285 -35.58 -6.88 33.33
C LYS A 285 -35.87 -6.97 34.83
N SER A 286 -34.94 -6.56 35.68
CA SER A 286 -35.13 -6.56 37.15
C SER A 286 -36.18 -5.54 37.61
N LYS A 287 -36.19 -4.32 37.04
CA LYS A 287 -37.20 -3.29 37.32
C LYS A 287 -38.58 -3.71 36.83
N SER A 288 -38.69 -4.26 35.63
CA SER A 288 -39.96 -4.78 35.09
C SER A 288 -40.55 -5.88 35.98
N ARG A 289 -39.70 -6.79 36.47
CA ARG A 289 -40.13 -7.88 37.37
C ARG A 289 -40.58 -7.37 38.74
N LYS A 290 -39.91 -6.34 39.30
CA LYS A 290 -40.35 -5.68 40.54
C LYS A 290 -41.70 -4.96 40.37
N ASN A 291 -41.88 -4.20 39.29
CA ASN A 291 -43.15 -3.52 39.01
C ASN A 291 -44.31 -4.51 38.75
N SER A 292 -44.02 -5.66 38.14
CA SER A 292 -44.99 -6.75 37.97
C SER A 292 -45.47 -7.31 39.31
N ASN A 293 -44.54 -7.65 40.23
CA ASN A 293 -44.91 -8.19 41.54
C ASN A 293 -45.66 -7.17 42.40
N GLN A 294 -45.35 -5.87 42.24
CA GLN A 294 -46.01 -4.82 43.01
C GLN A 294 -47.45 -4.56 42.53
N ARG A 295 -47.80 -4.85 41.28
CA ARG A 295 -49.20 -4.80 40.79
C ARG A 295 -50.07 -5.96 41.25
N ILE A 296 -49.48 -7.13 41.54
CA ILE A 296 -50.22 -8.32 41.96
C ILE A 296 -50.68 -8.23 43.42
N HIS A 297 -50.04 -7.38 44.24
CA HIS A 297 -50.38 -7.21 45.67
C HIS A 297 -51.37 -6.06 45.97
N VAL A 298 -51.88 -5.34 44.95
CA VAL A 298 -52.78 -4.18 45.12
C VAL A 298 -54.16 -4.40 44.47
N GLY A 299 -54.49 -5.64 44.09
CA GLY A 299 -55.82 -6.05 43.63
C GLY A 299 -56.41 -7.08 44.57
#